data_AF-A0A1T3NP39-F1
#
_entry.id   AF-A0A1T3NP39-F1
#
_cell.length_a   1.000
_cell.length_b   1.000
_cell.length_c   1.000
_cell.angle_alpha   90.00
_cell.angle_beta   90.00
_cell.angle_gamma   90.00
#
_symmetry.space_group_name_H-M   'P 1'
#
loop_
_entity.id
_entity.type
_entity.pdbx_description
1 polymer ?
#
loop_
_entity_poly.entity_id
_entity_poly.type
_entity_poly.pdbx_seq_one_letter_code
_entity_poly.pdbx_strand_id
1 'polypeptide(L)'
;MHDDGMNHSDQRFHVIVLSNFAKGFDKYAFTYGKAGIPESTHPDRFHLLTRAELGIGIGKARRLLDRLAIPGDRLLVLETTVDPDALIPNVSTGLGMELHEARIRLSAVHELRQAGGEFTLSPTTVEDAMAASLHLHESALHGYAETRPRSVSLLPVASACQARCSFCFSSASISSDQAPARVPWDAVGHWLERARAAGAERAVITGGGEPTLIPFEQQLRLVSACSAAFPKVVLITNAHTLAKGTHADRAGRLEALSAAGLSVLAVSRHHQDDAVNERLMMLRTPVGAVIDTWRTGRDRLPGLRMRLICVLQHGGVADAADVAAYLSWAAASGVDEVCFKELYVSTSTESLYFDRAANIWSREHQVSLSVVTRFAERHGLEPASRLPWGAPVYHGSWDGRPMRIAAYTEPSLLWERTNGIARSWNVMADGRCYASLEDRASEIVAEGAAA
;
A
#
# COMPACT_ATOMS: atom_id res chain seq x y z
N MET A 1 -6.66 -35.06 26.49
CA MET A 1 -7.67 -34.00 26.66
C MET A 1 -7.01 -32.70 26.26
N HIS A 2 -7.03 -32.40 24.97
CA HIS A 2 -6.77 -31.04 24.50
C HIS A 2 -8.14 -30.36 24.51
N ASP A 3 -8.26 -29.39 25.40
CA ASP A 3 -9.39 -28.48 25.45
C ASP A 3 -9.22 -27.56 24.25
N ASP A 4 -9.79 -27.95 23.10
CA ASP A 4 -10.08 -27.04 22.00
C ASP A 4 -11.17 -26.10 22.50
N GLY A 5 -10.78 -25.16 23.36
CA GLY A 5 -11.59 -24.00 23.69
C GLY A 5 -11.88 -23.29 22.39
N MET A 6 -13.05 -23.55 21.82
CA MET A 6 -13.62 -22.71 20.78
C MET A 6 -13.69 -21.32 21.39
N ASN A 7 -12.71 -20.47 21.08
CA ASN A 7 -12.75 -19.04 21.42
C ASN A 7 -14.07 -18.52 20.85
N HIS A 8 -15.07 -18.36 21.72
CA HIS A 8 -16.38 -17.87 21.35
C HIS A 8 -16.24 -16.39 21.07
N SER A 9 -15.79 -16.03 19.87
CA SER A 9 -15.66 -14.64 19.49
C SER A 9 -17.03 -14.03 19.25
N ASP A 10 -17.29 -12.85 19.79
CA ASP A 10 -18.58 -12.18 19.69
C ASP A 10 -18.50 -10.92 18.81
N GLN A 11 -19.51 -10.76 17.97
CA GLN A 11 -19.60 -9.66 17.01
C GLN A 11 -20.22 -8.45 17.70
N ARG A 12 -19.49 -7.32 17.66
CA ARG A 12 -19.90 -6.08 18.30
C ARG A 12 -19.71 -4.89 17.37
N PHE A 13 -20.42 -3.81 17.68
CA PHE A 13 -20.43 -2.59 16.89
C PHE A 13 -20.07 -1.36 17.73
N HIS A 14 -19.37 -0.42 17.10
CA HIS A 14 -19.03 0.88 17.67
C HIS A 14 -19.45 1.99 16.70
N VAL A 15 -20.17 2.99 17.17
CA VAL A 15 -20.67 4.10 16.32
C VAL A 15 -19.78 5.31 16.48
N ILE A 16 -19.32 5.87 15.37
CA ILE A 16 -18.48 7.07 15.31
C ILE A 16 -19.07 8.12 14.37
N VAL A 17 -18.50 9.32 14.38
CA VAL A 17 -18.68 10.33 13.32
C VAL A 17 -17.58 10.16 12.28
N LEU A 18 -17.90 10.36 11.00
CA LEU A 18 -17.00 10.13 9.87
C LEU A 18 -15.75 11.01 9.96
N SER A 19 -15.87 12.25 10.41
CA SER A 19 -14.74 13.18 10.61
C SER A 19 -13.63 12.66 11.53
N ASN A 20 -13.91 11.63 12.33
CA ASN A 20 -12.95 10.99 13.22
C ASN A 20 -12.29 9.74 12.63
N PHE A 21 -12.81 9.19 11.54
CA PHE A 21 -12.32 7.92 10.99
C PHE A 21 -10.84 7.99 10.59
N ALA A 22 -10.44 8.99 9.79
CA ALA A 22 -9.05 9.17 9.36
C ALA A 22 -8.07 9.42 10.51
N LYS A 23 -8.52 10.02 11.61
CA LYS A 23 -7.71 10.29 12.81
C LYS A 23 -7.44 9.03 13.64
N GLY A 24 -8.36 8.07 13.60
CA GLY A 24 -8.33 6.89 14.46
C GLY A 24 -7.96 5.58 13.75
N PHE A 25 -8.14 5.48 12.44
CA PHE A 25 -7.94 4.24 11.71
C PHE A 25 -6.47 3.99 11.32
N ASP A 26 -5.95 2.83 11.69
CA ASP A 26 -4.67 2.29 11.23
C ASP A 26 -4.93 1.20 10.17
N LYS A 27 -4.66 1.54 8.91
CA LYS A 27 -4.86 0.64 7.76
C LYS A 27 -4.03 -0.64 7.84
N TYR A 28 -2.82 -0.59 8.40
CA TYR A 28 -1.90 -1.73 8.39
C TYR A 28 -2.27 -2.76 9.43
N ALA A 29 -2.62 -2.32 10.63
CA ALA A 29 -3.12 -3.20 11.68
C ALA A 29 -4.60 -3.54 11.49
N PHE A 30 -5.30 -2.81 10.62
CA PHE A 30 -6.76 -2.84 10.44
C PHE A 30 -7.48 -2.63 11.78
N THR A 31 -7.05 -1.58 12.49
CA THR A 31 -7.55 -1.23 13.82
C THR A 31 -8.05 0.20 13.88
N TYR A 32 -8.91 0.49 14.85
CA TYR A 32 -9.35 1.84 15.14
C TYR A 32 -9.03 2.19 16.60
N GLY A 33 -8.32 3.30 16.80
CA GLY A 33 -7.96 3.86 18.09
C GLY A 33 -8.50 5.28 18.27
N LYS A 34 -8.64 5.74 19.52
CA LYS A 34 -9.17 7.08 19.80
C LYS A 34 -8.16 8.08 20.33
N ALA A 35 -6.90 7.66 20.50
CA ALA A 35 -5.83 8.51 21.01
C ALA A 35 -5.54 9.74 20.14
N GLY A 36 -5.79 9.67 18.82
CA GLY A 36 -5.61 10.78 17.87
C GLY A 36 -6.83 11.70 17.73
N ILE A 37 -7.88 11.50 18.52
CA ILE A 37 -9.16 12.23 18.41
C ILE A 37 -9.27 13.20 19.59
N PRO A 38 -9.09 14.52 19.38
CA PRO A 38 -9.14 15.52 20.45
C PRO A 38 -10.45 15.51 21.25
N GLU A 39 -11.56 15.12 20.60
CA GLU A 39 -12.89 15.08 21.20
C GLU A 39 -13.11 13.84 22.10
N SER A 40 -12.17 12.89 22.14
CA SER A 40 -12.29 11.67 22.94
C SER A 40 -11.85 11.87 24.38
N THR A 41 -12.77 11.67 25.33
CA THR A 41 -12.47 11.76 26.77
C THR A 41 -11.90 10.47 27.36
N HIS A 42 -12.09 9.33 26.68
CA HIS A 42 -11.66 8.01 27.13
C HIS A 42 -10.99 7.28 25.95
N PRO A 43 -9.74 7.60 25.59
CA PRO A 43 -9.09 7.06 24.41
C PRO A 43 -8.86 5.54 24.44
N ASP A 44 -8.94 4.95 25.63
CA ASP A 44 -8.69 3.55 25.99
C ASP A 44 -9.96 2.73 26.27
N ARG A 45 -11.16 3.27 25.95
CA ARG A 45 -12.44 2.58 26.22
C ARG A 45 -13.38 2.60 25.04
N PHE A 46 -13.85 1.45 24.59
CA PHE A 46 -14.83 1.36 23.50
C PHE A 46 -16.19 0.93 24.04
N HIS A 47 -17.24 1.70 23.71
CA HIS A 47 -18.61 1.28 23.96
C HIS A 47 -19.04 0.38 22.80
N LEU A 48 -19.16 -0.91 23.08
CA LEU A 48 -19.45 -1.97 22.14
C LEU A 48 -20.88 -2.46 22.31
N LEU A 49 -21.58 -2.59 21.20
CA LEU A 49 -23.02 -2.81 21.14
C LEU A 49 -23.30 -4.09 20.34
N THR A 50 -24.34 -4.83 20.71
CA THR A 50 -24.97 -5.77 19.78
C THR A 50 -25.73 -5.00 18.70
N ARG A 51 -26.15 -5.70 17.63
CA ARG A 51 -26.99 -5.11 16.58
C ARG A 51 -28.31 -4.55 17.13
N ALA A 52 -28.92 -5.20 18.12
CA ALA A 52 -30.16 -4.75 18.75
C ALA A 52 -29.98 -3.46 19.57
N GLU A 53 -28.77 -3.21 20.07
CA GLU A 53 -28.45 -2.05 20.92
C GLU A 53 -27.91 -0.84 20.14
N LEU A 54 -27.74 -0.96 18.81
CA LEU A 54 -27.15 0.09 17.97
C LEU A 54 -27.83 1.46 18.10
N GLY A 55 -29.14 1.50 18.37
CA GLY A 55 -29.88 2.75 18.60
C GLY A 55 -29.28 3.62 19.71
N ILE A 56 -28.71 3.01 20.74
CA ILE A 56 -28.03 3.70 21.85
C ILE A 56 -26.77 4.42 21.34
N GLY A 57 -25.95 3.71 20.57
CA GLY A 57 -24.73 4.26 19.97
C GLY A 57 -25.03 5.37 18.98
N ILE A 58 -26.05 5.19 18.14
CA ILE A 58 -26.51 6.18 17.17
C ILE A 58 -26.92 7.48 17.88
N GLY A 59 -27.74 7.39 18.93
CA GLY A 59 -28.18 8.57 19.69
C GLY A 59 -27.02 9.31 20.36
N LYS A 60 -26.03 8.58 20.88
CA LYS A 60 -24.82 9.18 21.46
C LYS A 60 -23.96 9.87 20.41
N ALA A 61 -23.66 9.20 19.30
CA ALA A 61 -22.81 9.73 18.24
C ALA A 61 -23.48 10.90 17.50
N ARG A 62 -24.82 10.91 17.38
CA ARG A 62 -25.57 12.02 16.78
C ARG A 62 -25.42 13.32 17.55
N ARG A 63 -25.43 13.27 18.89
CA ARG A 63 -25.13 14.45 19.72
C ARG A 63 -23.73 15.02 19.45
N LEU A 64 -22.74 14.16 19.20
CA LEU A 64 -21.40 14.62 18.80
C LEU A 64 -21.41 15.23 17.40
N LEU A 65 -22.08 14.58 16.44
CA LEU A 65 -22.24 15.05 15.07
C LEU A 65 -22.86 16.46 15.04
N ASP A 66 -23.98 16.65 15.73
CA ASP A 66 -24.70 17.92 15.81
C ASP A 66 -23.83 19.01 16.46
N ARG A 67 -23.03 18.64 17.47
CA ARG A 67 -22.12 19.58 18.15
C ARG A 67 -20.94 20.00 17.28
N LEU A 68 -20.41 19.08 16.47
CA LEU A 68 -19.30 19.37 15.55
C LEU A 68 -19.74 20.23 14.37
N ALA A 69 -20.97 20.01 13.89
CA ALA A 69 -21.59 20.78 12.80
C ALA A 69 -20.70 20.88 11.54
N ILE A 70 -19.92 19.84 11.24
CA ILE A 70 -19.07 19.76 10.05
C ILE A 70 -19.96 19.40 8.84
N PRO A 71 -20.00 20.23 7.78
CA PRO A 71 -20.79 19.94 6.59
C PRO A 71 -20.38 18.61 5.94
N GLY A 72 -21.36 17.75 5.63
CA GLY A 72 -21.13 16.44 5.01
C GLY A 72 -20.70 15.33 5.98
N ASP A 73 -20.44 15.65 7.25
CA ASP A 73 -20.16 14.64 8.28
C ASP A 73 -21.41 13.78 8.53
N ARG A 74 -21.18 12.52 8.88
CA ARG A 74 -22.23 11.51 9.06
C ARG A 74 -21.78 10.42 10.02
N LEU A 75 -22.70 9.56 10.43
CA LEU A 75 -22.36 8.43 11.29
C LEU A 75 -21.78 7.26 10.48
N LEU A 76 -20.73 6.65 11.02
CA LEU A 76 -20.22 5.34 10.59
C LEU A 76 -20.37 4.34 11.72
N VAL A 77 -20.57 3.07 11.35
CA VAL A 77 -20.60 1.94 12.29
C VAL A 77 -19.41 1.04 12.00
N LEU A 78 -18.55 0.90 13.00
CA LEU A 78 -17.39 0.02 12.98
C LEU A 78 -17.81 -1.34 13.54
N GLU A 79 -17.54 -2.41 12.83
CA GLU A 79 -17.75 -3.77 13.29
C GLU A 79 -16.44 -4.36 13.80
N THR A 80 -16.48 -5.05 14.94
CA THR A 80 -15.33 -5.70 15.56
C THR A 80 -15.74 -7.07 16.09
N THR A 81 -14.76 -7.96 16.18
CA THR A 81 -14.91 -9.27 16.82
C THR A 81 -14.05 -9.28 18.08
N VAL A 82 -14.64 -9.61 19.23
CA VAL A 82 -14.00 -9.51 20.55
C VAL A 82 -14.25 -10.76 21.38
N ASP A 83 -13.38 -11.01 22.35
CA ASP A 83 -13.60 -12.02 23.38
C ASP A 83 -14.69 -11.53 24.36
N PRO A 84 -15.80 -12.26 24.55
CA PRO A 84 -16.85 -11.92 25.52
C PRO A 84 -16.32 -11.72 26.93
N ASP A 85 -15.29 -12.47 27.33
CA ASP A 85 -14.74 -12.42 28.68
C ASP A 85 -13.94 -11.13 28.94
N ALA A 86 -13.53 -10.43 27.87
CA ALA A 86 -12.91 -9.12 27.95
C ALA A 86 -13.92 -7.97 28.07
N LEU A 87 -15.23 -8.24 27.96
CA LEU A 87 -16.27 -7.23 27.99
C LEU A 87 -16.77 -6.93 29.41
N ILE A 88 -16.86 -5.65 29.75
CA ILE A 88 -17.32 -5.17 31.04
C ILE A 88 -18.67 -4.48 30.87
N PRO A 89 -19.71 -4.80 31.67
CA PRO A 89 -20.98 -4.09 31.61
C PRO A 89 -20.81 -2.57 31.80
N ASN A 90 -21.49 -1.77 30.98
CA ASN A 90 -21.44 -0.32 31.16
C ASN A 90 -22.27 0.10 32.39
N VAL A 91 -21.60 0.26 33.52
CA VAL A 91 -22.23 0.65 34.80
C VAL A 91 -22.76 2.09 34.81
N SER A 92 -22.31 2.96 33.90
CA SER A 92 -22.73 4.37 33.86
C SER A 92 -24.10 4.58 33.23
N THR A 93 -24.44 3.77 32.22
CA THR A 93 -25.73 3.84 31.51
C THR A 93 -26.60 2.60 31.69
N GLY A 94 -26.04 1.51 32.23
CA GLY A 94 -26.71 0.21 32.34
C GLY A 94 -26.99 -0.46 30.99
N LEU A 95 -26.36 0.01 29.90
CA LEU A 95 -26.68 -0.37 28.52
C LEU A 95 -25.41 -0.56 27.69
N GLY A 96 -25.32 -1.71 26.99
CA GLY A 96 -24.15 -2.12 26.21
C GLY A 96 -22.95 -2.55 27.07
N MET A 97 -21.87 -2.91 26.38
CA MET A 97 -20.63 -3.39 27.01
C MET A 97 -19.47 -2.42 26.73
N GLU A 98 -18.46 -2.42 27.58
CA GLU A 98 -17.21 -1.70 27.37
C GLU A 98 -16.06 -2.68 27.14
N LEU A 99 -15.17 -2.32 26.23
CA LEU A 99 -13.84 -2.92 26.08
C LEU A 99 -12.79 -1.89 26.49
N HIS A 100 -11.93 -2.25 27.43
CA HIS A 100 -10.88 -1.36 27.96
C HIS A 100 -9.56 -1.63 27.26
N GLU A 101 -9.51 -1.24 25.99
CA GLU A 101 -8.32 -1.34 25.14
C GLU A 101 -8.08 -0.02 24.40
N ALA A 102 -6.81 0.25 24.08
CA ALA A 102 -6.42 1.44 23.31
C ALA A 102 -6.97 1.43 21.86
N ARG A 103 -7.30 0.25 21.33
CA ARG A 103 -7.73 0.04 19.95
C ARG A 103 -8.70 -1.14 19.86
N ILE A 104 -9.58 -1.11 18.85
CA ILE A 104 -10.38 -2.27 18.42
C ILE A 104 -9.91 -2.75 17.06
N ARG A 105 -10.01 -4.06 16.80
CA ARG A 105 -9.73 -4.65 15.48
C ARG A 105 -11.00 -4.62 14.65
N LEU A 106 -10.92 -4.06 13.45
CA LEU A 106 -12.10 -3.99 12.61
C LEU A 106 -12.30 -5.32 11.87
N SER A 107 -13.56 -5.69 11.71
CA SER A 107 -13.99 -6.77 10.82
C SER A 107 -14.68 -6.18 9.57
N ALA A 108 -15.38 -5.05 9.74
CA ALA A 108 -16.01 -4.31 8.65
C ALA A 108 -16.28 -2.84 9.05
N VAL A 109 -16.58 -2.01 8.05
CA VAL A 109 -17.08 -0.65 8.22
C VAL A 109 -18.40 -0.52 7.47
N HIS A 110 -19.38 0.12 8.09
CA HIS A 110 -20.72 0.30 7.54
C HIS A 110 -21.14 1.75 7.55
N GLU A 111 -21.82 2.16 6.48
CA GLU A 111 -22.60 3.39 6.48
C GLU A 111 -23.96 3.15 7.14
N LEU A 112 -24.40 4.15 7.92
CA LEU A 112 -25.73 4.16 8.51
C LEU A 112 -26.70 4.89 7.57
N ARG A 113 -27.70 4.18 7.05
CA ARG A 113 -28.81 4.78 6.31
C ARG A 113 -30.05 4.84 7.19
N GLN A 114 -30.74 5.97 7.20
CA GLN A 114 -31.98 6.13 7.95
C GLN A 114 -33.13 6.42 6.98
N ALA A 115 -34.18 5.60 7.03
CA ALA A 115 -35.38 5.78 6.24
C ALA A 115 -36.61 5.42 7.10
N GLY A 116 -37.58 6.34 7.20
CA GLY A 116 -38.84 6.07 7.91
C GLY A 116 -38.71 5.78 9.41
N GLY A 117 -37.65 6.26 10.08
CA GLY A 117 -37.40 6.00 11.51
C GLY A 117 -36.63 4.70 11.80
N GLU A 118 -36.47 3.82 10.81
CA GLU A 118 -35.60 2.66 10.88
C GLU A 118 -34.19 2.98 10.35
N PHE A 119 -33.21 2.24 10.82
CA PHE A 119 -31.84 2.32 10.32
C PHE A 119 -31.42 1.00 9.68
N THR A 120 -30.65 1.11 8.60
CA THR A 120 -30.01 -0.01 7.93
C THR A 120 -28.50 0.23 7.85
N LEU A 121 -27.73 -0.86 7.93
CA LEU A 121 -26.30 -0.84 7.73
C LEU A 121 -26.01 -1.27 6.29
N SER A 122 -25.37 -0.40 5.52
CA SER A 122 -24.83 -0.75 4.21
C SER A 122 -23.32 -0.88 4.30
N PRO A 123 -22.71 -1.99 3.83
CA PRO A 123 -21.26 -2.14 3.81
C PRO A 123 -20.59 -0.99 3.04
N THR A 124 -19.43 -0.55 3.51
CA THR A 124 -18.54 0.36 2.79
C THR A 124 -17.09 -0.12 2.89
N THR A 125 -16.22 0.42 2.03
CA THR A 125 -14.79 0.12 2.07
C THR A 125 -14.07 1.04 3.04
N VAL A 126 -12.92 0.60 3.57
CA VAL A 126 -12.08 1.47 4.40
C VAL A 126 -11.46 2.58 3.57
N GLU A 127 -11.20 2.34 2.29
CA GLU A 127 -10.72 3.34 1.33
C GLU A 127 -11.75 4.47 1.16
N ASP A 128 -13.01 4.15 0.86
CA ASP A 128 -14.07 5.16 0.70
C ASP A 128 -14.36 5.90 2.01
N ALA A 129 -14.36 5.21 3.15
CA ALA A 129 -14.53 5.84 4.46
C ALA A 129 -13.34 6.77 4.81
N MET A 130 -12.11 6.38 4.49
CA MET A 130 -10.91 7.20 4.68
C MET A 130 -10.96 8.45 3.80
N ALA A 131 -11.24 8.29 2.51
CA ALA A 131 -11.34 9.40 1.57
C ALA A 131 -12.43 10.39 1.97
N ALA A 132 -13.63 9.89 2.30
CA ALA A 132 -14.72 10.73 2.75
C ALA A 132 -14.39 11.45 4.07
N SER A 133 -13.68 10.80 5.00
CA SER A 133 -13.24 11.40 6.26
C SER A 133 -12.22 12.52 6.04
N LEU A 134 -11.22 12.30 5.18
CA LEU A 134 -10.20 13.30 4.84
C LEU A 134 -10.78 14.49 4.08
N HIS A 135 -11.76 14.23 3.21
CA HIS A 135 -12.44 15.28 2.45
C HIS A 135 -13.19 16.27 3.35
N LEU A 136 -13.68 15.86 4.53
CA LEU A 136 -14.31 16.78 5.49
C LEU A 136 -13.35 17.86 6.03
N HIS A 137 -12.04 17.69 5.81
CA HIS A 137 -11.01 18.61 6.26
C HIS A 137 -10.40 19.39 5.07
N GLU A 138 -11.19 19.75 4.05
CA GLU A 138 -10.73 20.40 2.81
C GLU A 138 -9.78 21.58 3.02
N SER A 139 -9.99 22.38 4.08
CA SER A 139 -9.13 23.53 4.42
C SER A 139 -7.65 23.17 4.65
N ALA A 140 -7.34 21.89 4.85
CA ALA A 140 -5.98 21.37 5.04
C ALA A 140 -5.35 20.82 3.75
N LEU A 141 -6.05 20.83 2.61
CA LEU A 141 -5.56 20.22 1.37
C LEU A 141 -4.60 21.15 0.63
N HIS A 142 -3.32 20.75 0.62
CA HIS A 142 -2.29 21.40 -0.18
C HIS A 142 -2.56 21.20 -1.69
N GLY A 143 -2.14 22.16 -2.51
CA GLY A 143 -2.08 21.99 -3.96
C GLY A 143 -1.01 20.95 -4.34
N TYR A 144 -1.17 20.27 -5.49
CA TYR A 144 -0.21 19.24 -5.91
C TYR A 144 1.23 19.77 -6.02
N ALA A 145 1.40 21.00 -6.52
CA ALA A 145 2.71 21.64 -6.62
C ALA A 145 3.37 21.96 -5.27
N GLU A 146 2.58 22.04 -4.19
CA GLU A 146 3.06 22.32 -2.83
C GLU A 146 3.48 21.03 -2.10
N THR A 147 3.15 19.85 -2.65
CA THR A 147 3.50 18.57 -2.04
C THR A 147 4.98 18.26 -2.23
N ARG A 148 5.62 17.80 -1.15
CA ARG A 148 7.02 17.36 -1.18
C ARG A 148 7.15 15.89 -1.60
N PRO A 149 7.85 15.55 -2.69
CA PRO A 149 8.06 14.16 -3.07
C PRO A 149 9.04 13.44 -2.13
N ARG A 150 8.73 12.20 -1.77
CA ARG A 150 9.69 11.28 -1.10
C ARG A 150 10.61 10.57 -2.10
N SER A 151 10.17 10.43 -3.33
CA SER A 151 10.91 9.78 -4.42
C SER A 151 10.56 10.39 -5.76
N VAL A 152 11.37 10.11 -6.77
CA VAL A 152 11.01 10.31 -8.18
C VAL A 152 10.93 8.95 -8.86
N SER A 153 9.81 8.68 -9.51
CA SER A 153 9.55 7.47 -10.28
C SER A 153 9.67 7.78 -11.76
N LEU A 154 10.52 7.04 -12.47
CA LEU A 154 10.72 7.13 -13.90
C LEU A 154 9.96 5.96 -14.53
N LEU A 155 8.99 6.27 -15.39
CA LEU A 155 8.11 5.32 -16.08
C LEU A 155 8.44 5.36 -17.58
N PRO A 156 9.53 4.70 -18.03
CA PRO A 156 10.04 4.85 -19.39
C PRO A 156 9.21 4.11 -20.46
N VAL A 157 8.20 3.34 -20.03
CA VAL A 157 7.34 2.52 -20.90
C VAL A 157 5.89 2.88 -20.63
N ALA A 158 5.18 3.31 -21.68
CA ALA A 158 3.74 3.57 -21.66
C ALA A 158 2.97 2.30 -22.02
N SER A 159 2.14 1.81 -21.08
CA SER A 159 1.12 0.78 -21.32
C SER A 159 1.58 -0.53 -21.99
N ALA A 160 2.85 -0.92 -21.81
CA ALA A 160 3.37 -2.17 -22.36
C ALA A 160 4.01 -3.04 -21.26
N CYS A 161 3.48 -4.24 -21.08
CA CYS A 161 4.00 -5.26 -20.18
C CYS A 161 3.73 -6.65 -20.78
N GLN A 162 4.64 -7.60 -20.57
CA GLN A 162 4.41 -8.98 -21.00
C GLN A 162 3.45 -9.72 -20.07
N ALA A 163 3.31 -9.24 -18.82
CA ALA A 163 2.35 -9.75 -17.86
C ALA A 163 0.97 -9.11 -18.07
N ARG A 164 -0.08 -9.81 -17.64
CA ARG A 164 -1.48 -9.35 -17.74
C ARG A 164 -2.21 -9.51 -16.42
N CYS A 165 -1.56 -9.17 -15.31
CA CYS A 165 -2.14 -9.27 -13.97
C CYS A 165 -3.51 -8.58 -13.92
N SER A 166 -4.54 -9.26 -13.40
CA SER A 166 -5.89 -8.69 -13.25
C SER A 166 -5.90 -7.45 -12.34
N PHE A 167 -4.92 -7.34 -11.45
CA PHE A 167 -4.72 -6.24 -10.51
C PHE A 167 -3.73 -5.17 -10.98
N CYS A 168 -3.41 -5.10 -12.27
CA CYS A 168 -2.41 -4.16 -12.76
C CYS A 168 -2.86 -2.69 -12.58
N PHE A 169 -2.23 -1.98 -11.64
CA PHE A 169 -2.51 -0.55 -11.41
C PHE A 169 -2.24 0.32 -12.64
N SER A 170 -1.26 -0.04 -13.48
CA SER A 170 -0.98 0.73 -14.71
C SER A 170 -2.20 0.80 -15.64
N SER A 171 -3.06 -0.23 -15.65
CA SER A 171 -4.32 -0.26 -16.42
C SER A 171 -5.45 0.57 -15.78
N ALA A 172 -5.25 1.06 -14.56
CA ALA A 172 -6.18 1.87 -13.78
C ALA A 172 -5.49 3.16 -13.28
N SER A 173 -4.71 3.81 -14.15
CA SER A 173 -3.95 5.02 -13.83
C SER A 173 -3.68 5.85 -15.08
N ILE A 174 -3.10 7.04 -14.93
CA ILE A 174 -2.65 7.92 -16.04
C ILE A 174 -1.79 7.17 -17.08
N SER A 175 -1.08 6.13 -16.66
CA SER A 175 -0.32 5.26 -17.57
C SER A 175 -1.15 4.70 -18.73
N SER A 176 -2.44 4.41 -18.51
CA SER A 176 -3.35 3.85 -19.53
C SER A 176 -3.68 4.84 -20.65
N ASP A 177 -3.47 6.13 -20.40
CA ASP A 177 -3.85 7.20 -21.31
C ASP A 177 -2.67 7.61 -22.22
N GLN A 178 -1.50 7.03 -21.99
CA GLN A 178 -0.28 7.42 -22.69
C GLN A 178 -0.09 6.66 -24.00
N ALA A 179 0.28 7.41 -25.04
CA ALA A 179 0.79 6.82 -26.27
C ALA A 179 2.21 6.27 -26.05
N PRO A 180 2.59 5.19 -26.76
CA PRO A 180 3.97 4.74 -26.80
C PRO A 180 4.91 5.87 -27.25
N ALA A 181 5.97 6.11 -26.48
CA ALA A 181 6.95 7.15 -26.74
C ALA A 181 8.38 6.62 -26.49
N ARG A 182 9.37 7.32 -27.04
CA ARG A 182 10.78 7.09 -26.70
C ARG A 182 11.08 7.71 -25.33
N VAL A 183 12.09 7.19 -24.65
CA VAL A 183 12.53 7.75 -23.37
C VAL A 183 12.88 9.25 -23.53
N PRO A 184 12.23 10.15 -22.77
CA PRO A 184 12.37 11.59 -22.93
C PRO A 184 13.59 12.09 -22.15
N TRP A 185 14.80 11.84 -22.68
CA TRP A 185 16.06 12.05 -21.95
C TRP A 185 16.26 13.46 -21.38
N ASP A 186 15.81 14.49 -22.11
CA ASP A 186 15.90 15.88 -21.64
C ASP A 186 15.00 16.10 -20.41
N ALA A 187 13.79 15.53 -20.42
CA ALA A 187 12.87 15.58 -19.29
C ALA A 187 13.40 14.75 -18.11
N VAL A 188 14.01 13.59 -18.35
CA VAL A 188 14.58 12.73 -17.28
C VAL A 188 15.59 13.51 -16.44
N GLY A 189 16.57 14.15 -17.08
CA GLY A 189 17.58 14.93 -16.36
C GLY A 189 16.97 16.10 -15.58
N HIS A 190 16.07 16.85 -16.22
CA HIS A 190 15.35 17.96 -15.60
C HIS A 190 14.59 17.53 -14.34
N TRP A 191 13.78 16.46 -14.44
CA TRP A 191 12.94 16.01 -13.33
C TRP A 191 13.71 15.35 -12.20
N LEU A 192 14.82 14.65 -12.49
CA LEU A 192 15.70 14.13 -11.45
C LEU A 192 16.25 15.26 -10.58
N GLU A 193 16.75 16.33 -11.20
CA GLU A 193 17.30 17.48 -10.48
C GLU A 193 16.20 18.24 -9.71
N ARG A 194 15.06 18.48 -10.35
CA ARG A 194 13.94 19.18 -9.70
C ARG A 194 13.37 18.40 -8.52
N ALA A 195 13.18 17.08 -8.66
CA ALA A 195 12.69 16.25 -7.57
C ALA A 195 13.69 16.19 -6.40
N ARG A 196 15.00 16.16 -6.70
CA ARG A 196 16.06 16.25 -5.69
C ARG A 196 15.99 17.58 -4.93
N ALA A 197 15.86 18.69 -5.65
CA ALA A 197 15.69 20.02 -5.06
C ALA A 197 14.40 20.14 -4.22
N ALA A 198 13.32 19.50 -4.65
CA ALA A 198 12.06 19.41 -3.91
C ALA A 198 12.16 18.45 -2.69
N GLY A 199 13.27 17.74 -2.51
CA GLY A 199 13.57 16.95 -1.33
C GLY A 199 13.26 15.45 -1.43
N ALA A 200 13.15 14.90 -2.65
CA ALA A 200 13.11 13.47 -2.89
C ALA A 200 14.41 12.79 -2.41
N GLU A 201 14.29 11.58 -1.87
CA GLU A 201 15.41 10.87 -1.23
C GLU A 201 15.99 9.75 -2.11
N ARG A 202 15.27 9.33 -3.15
CA ARG A 202 15.61 8.18 -4.00
C ARG A 202 14.95 8.28 -5.37
N ALA A 203 15.58 7.60 -6.34
CA ALA A 203 15.00 7.35 -7.64
C ALA A 203 14.46 5.92 -7.74
N VAL A 204 13.33 5.76 -8.42
CA VAL A 204 12.69 4.48 -8.70
C VAL A 204 12.46 4.38 -10.21
N ILE A 205 13.01 3.35 -10.84
CA ILE A 205 12.67 2.97 -12.20
C ILE A 205 11.57 1.93 -12.09
N THR A 206 10.37 2.30 -12.53
CA THR A 206 9.18 1.45 -12.51
C THR A 206 8.43 1.70 -13.81
N GLY A 207 7.14 1.40 -13.91
CA GLY A 207 6.45 1.63 -15.17
C GLY A 207 4.96 1.86 -15.06
N GLY A 208 4.44 2.45 -16.14
CA GLY A 208 3.09 2.21 -16.63
C GLY A 208 3.00 0.88 -17.40
N GLY A 209 3.95 -0.02 -17.16
CA GLY A 209 4.32 -1.21 -17.94
C GLY A 209 5.59 -1.86 -17.37
N GLU A 210 6.27 -2.73 -18.11
CA GLU A 210 7.53 -3.37 -17.69
C GLU A 210 8.75 -2.53 -18.12
N PRO A 211 9.52 -1.93 -17.19
CA PRO A 211 10.62 -1.04 -17.56
C PRO A 211 11.76 -1.75 -18.30
N THR A 212 11.94 -3.05 -18.12
CA THR A 212 12.99 -3.82 -18.83
C THR A 212 12.64 -4.15 -20.28
N LEU A 213 11.53 -3.62 -20.82
CA LEU A 213 11.19 -3.69 -22.24
C LEU A 213 11.98 -2.71 -23.12
N ILE A 214 12.51 -1.62 -22.54
CA ILE A 214 13.41 -0.74 -23.29
C ILE A 214 14.76 -1.45 -23.56
N PRO A 215 15.51 -1.07 -24.60
CA PRO A 215 16.82 -1.64 -24.88
C PRO A 215 17.76 -1.58 -23.66
N PHE A 216 18.59 -2.63 -23.46
CA PHE A 216 19.41 -2.76 -22.25
C PHE A 216 20.37 -1.59 -22.03
N GLU A 217 20.96 -1.04 -23.10
CA GLU A 217 21.76 0.18 -23.07
C GLU A 217 21.00 1.40 -22.51
N GLN A 218 19.70 1.52 -22.78
CA GLN A 218 18.84 2.56 -22.23
C GLN A 218 18.51 2.30 -20.76
N GLN A 219 18.38 1.03 -20.36
CA GLN A 219 18.24 0.67 -18.94
C GLN A 219 19.48 1.13 -18.15
N LEU A 220 20.69 0.84 -18.66
CA LEU A 220 21.94 1.31 -18.05
C LEU A 220 21.99 2.84 -17.98
N ARG A 221 21.66 3.53 -19.08
CA ARG A 221 21.63 5.00 -19.09
C ARG A 221 20.64 5.59 -18.09
N LEU A 222 19.45 5.00 -17.92
CA LEU A 222 18.49 5.43 -16.89
C LEU A 222 19.03 5.21 -15.47
N VAL A 223 19.62 4.03 -15.20
CA VAL A 223 20.22 3.73 -13.89
C VAL A 223 21.33 4.72 -13.57
N SER A 224 22.24 4.98 -14.53
CA SER A 224 23.32 5.95 -14.37
C SER A 224 22.82 7.38 -14.16
N ALA A 225 21.80 7.82 -14.90
CA ALA A 225 21.20 9.13 -14.68
C ALA A 225 20.60 9.25 -13.28
N CYS A 226 19.89 8.22 -12.82
CA CYS A 226 19.31 8.17 -11.49
C CYS A 226 20.38 8.15 -10.39
N SER A 227 21.45 7.38 -10.55
CA SER A 227 22.51 7.22 -9.54
C SER A 227 23.39 8.48 -9.43
N ALA A 228 23.53 9.25 -10.51
CA ALA A 228 24.19 10.54 -10.48
C ALA A 228 23.42 11.57 -9.61
N ALA A 229 22.09 11.47 -9.54
CA ALA A 229 21.24 12.40 -8.79
C ALA A 229 20.87 11.91 -7.38
N PHE A 230 20.80 10.59 -7.17
CA PHE A 230 20.31 9.99 -5.92
C PHE A 230 21.21 8.87 -5.39
N PRO A 231 21.41 8.79 -4.06
CA PRO A 231 22.25 7.74 -3.45
C PRO A 231 21.60 6.35 -3.47
N LYS A 232 20.32 6.27 -3.84
CA LYS A 232 19.56 5.02 -3.89
C LYS A 232 18.72 4.97 -5.16
N VAL A 233 18.99 3.96 -5.98
CA VAL A 233 18.24 3.64 -7.20
C VAL A 233 17.58 2.28 -7.04
N VAL A 234 16.27 2.23 -7.28
CA VAL A 234 15.48 1.00 -7.23
C VAL A 234 14.94 0.69 -8.62
N LEU A 235 15.12 -0.53 -9.12
CA LEU A 235 14.46 -1.01 -10.34
C LEU A 235 13.37 -2.01 -9.94
N ILE A 236 12.12 -1.72 -10.28
CA ILE A 236 10.98 -2.62 -10.08
C ILE A 236 10.68 -3.32 -11.41
N THR A 237 10.70 -4.65 -11.45
CA THR A 237 10.54 -5.44 -12.69
C THR A 237 9.84 -6.78 -12.43
N ASN A 238 9.14 -7.31 -13.43
CA ASN A 238 8.66 -8.68 -13.48
C ASN A 238 9.78 -9.72 -13.75
N ALA A 239 11.01 -9.24 -14.01
CA ALA A 239 12.22 -9.99 -14.30
C ALA A 239 12.19 -10.87 -15.56
N HIS A 240 11.12 -10.83 -16.38
CA HIS A 240 10.98 -11.68 -17.56
C HIS A 240 12.14 -11.48 -18.55
N THR A 241 12.49 -10.23 -18.88
CA THR A 241 13.60 -9.93 -19.80
C THR A 241 14.95 -10.25 -19.16
N LEU A 242 15.11 -9.98 -17.85
CA LEU A 242 16.34 -10.25 -17.11
C LEU A 242 16.63 -11.76 -16.98
N ALA A 243 15.60 -12.60 -16.97
CA ALA A 243 15.76 -14.05 -16.83
C ALA A 243 16.20 -14.76 -18.13
N LYS A 244 16.13 -14.08 -19.29
CA LYS A 244 16.53 -14.64 -20.59
C LYS A 244 18.04 -14.87 -20.68
N GLY A 245 18.43 -15.80 -21.55
CA GLY A 245 19.83 -16.13 -21.82
C GLY A 245 20.42 -17.17 -20.86
N THR A 246 21.73 -17.36 -20.97
CA THR A 246 22.50 -18.24 -20.08
C THR A 246 22.73 -17.59 -18.72
N HIS A 247 23.25 -18.35 -17.75
CA HIS A 247 23.68 -17.77 -16.46
C HIS A 247 24.72 -16.66 -16.65
N ALA A 248 25.69 -16.86 -17.56
CA ALA A 248 26.71 -15.86 -17.86
C ALA A 248 26.11 -14.56 -18.42
N ASP A 249 25.13 -14.65 -19.33
CA ASP A 249 24.45 -13.47 -19.89
C ASP A 249 23.72 -12.68 -18.79
N ARG A 250 23.03 -13.39 -17.90
CA ARG A 250 22.33 -12.77 -16.76
C ARG A 250 23.30 -12.13 -15.79
N ALA A 251 24.41 -12.81 -15.48
CA ALA A 251 25.44 -12.30 -14.58
C ALA A 251 26.03 -10.99 -15.12
N GLY A 252 26.41 -10.96 -16.41
CA GLY A 252 26.92 -9.75 -17.06
C GLY A 252 25.92 -8.59 -17.05
N ARG A 253 24.62 -8.86 -17.21
CA ARG A 253 23.57 -7.83 -17.10
C ARG A 253 23.44 -7.28 -15.68
N LEU A 254 23.43 -8.15 -14.67
CA LEU A 254 23.34 -7.72 -13.27
C LEU A 254 24.58 -6.92 -12.85
N GLU A 255 25.77 -7.34 -13.29
CA GLU A 255 27.02 -6.62 -13.06
C GLU A 255 26.99 -5.23 -13.70
N ALA A 256 26.55 -5.13 -14.97
CA ALA A 256 26.43 -3.85 -15.65
C ALA A 256 25.42 -2.91 -14.97
N LEU A 257 24.26 -3.43 -14.52
CA LEU A 257 23.28 -2.65 -13.77
C LEU A 257 23.83 -2.18 -12.41
N SER A 258 24.54 -3.07 -11.69
CA SER A 258 25.20 -2.74 -10.42
C SER A 258 26.26 -1.65 -10.63
N ALA A 259 27.11 -1.80 -11.67
CA ALA A 259 28.14 -0.83 -12.01
C ALA A 259 27.57 0.53 -12.45
N ALA A 260 26.40 0.54 -13.08
CA ALA A 260 25.67 1.77 -13.39
C ALA A 260 25.10 2.48 -12.14
N GLY A 261 25.10 1.82 -10.99
CA GLY A 261 24.66 2.37 -9.70
C GLY A 261 23.31 1.86 -9.20
N LEU A 262 22.79 0.74 -9.74
CA LEU A 262 21.57 0.13 -9.22
C LEU A 262 21.79 -0.37 -7.79
N SER A 263 20.97 0.09 -6.84
CA SER A 263 21.12 -0.28 -5.43
C SER A 263 20.17 -1.41 -5.00
N VAL A 264 18.97 -1.46 -5.61
CA VAL A 264 17.96 -2.48 -5.30
C VAL A 264 17.31 -2.97 -6.58
N LEU A 265 17.40 -4.27 -6.83
CA LEU A 265 16.58 -4.98 -7.81
C LEU A 265 15.35 -5.53 -7.10
N ALA A 266 14.20 -4.93 -7.35
CA ALA A 266 12.93 -5.32 -6.77
C ALA A 266 12.11 -6.13 -7.81
N VAL A 267 11.94 -7.42 -7.55
CA VAL A 267 11.33 -8.37 -8.48
C VAL A 267 9.91 -8.73 -8.05
N SER A 268 8.95 -8.52 -8.94
CA SER A 268 7.56 -8.97 -8.74
C SER A 268 7.49 -10.49 -8.75
N ARG A 269 7.11 -11.06 -7.61
CA ARG A 269 6.90 -12.49 -7.39
C ARG A 269 5.77 -12.65 -6.38
N HIS A 270 4.57 -12.95 -6.86
CA HIS A 270 3.35 -12.89 -6.06
C HIS A 270 2.95 -14.21 -5.42
N HIS A 271 3.74 -15.27 -5.61
CA HIS A 271 3.60 -16.54 -4.90
C HIS A 271 4.93 -17.33 -4.97
N GLN A 272 5.19 -18.20 -4.00
CA GLN A 272 6.39 -19.07 -3.98
C GLN A 272 6.32 -20.20 -5.01
N ASP A 273 5.14 -20.78 -5.23
CA ASP A 273 4.88 -21.75 -6.30
C ASP A 273 4.84 -21.09 -7.69
N ASP A 274 5.57 -21.66 -8.65
CA ASP A 274 5.70 -21.15 -10.01
C ASP A 274 4.38 -21.15 -10.78
N ALA A 275 3.57 -22.21 -10.66
CA ALA A 275 2.33 -22.33 -11.40
C ALA A 275 1.27 -21.36 -10.87
N VAL A 276 1.21 -21.15 -9.55
CA VAL A 276 0.35 -20.12 -8.95
C VAL A 276 0.80 -18.74 -9.40
N ASN A 277 2.10 -18.43 -9.31
CA ASN A 277 2.62 -17.13 -9.73
C ASN A 277 2.37 -16.86 -11.22
N GLU A 278 2.55 -17.87 -12.08
CA GLU A 278 2.28 -17.77 -13.51
C GLU A 278 0.80 -17.47 -13.79
N ARG A 279 -0.13 -18.07 -13.06
CA ARG A 279 -1.57 -17.74 -13.17
C ARG A 279 -1.85 -16.30 -12.74
N LEU A 280 -1.29 -15.86 -11.62
CA LEU A 280 -1.49 -14.50 -11.10
C LEU A 280 -0.93 -13.42 -12.04
N MET A 281 0.24 -13.67 -12.64
CA MET A 281 0.88 -12.72 -13.57
C MET A 281 0.42 -12.89 -15.02
N MET A 282 -0.26 -14.00 -15.34
CA MET A 282 -0.50 -14.51 -16.69
C MET A 282 0.79 -14.52 -17.54
N LEU A 283 1.90 -14.85 -16.89
CA LEU A 283 3.24 -14.82 -17.47
C LEU A 283 4.16 -15.73 -16.69
N ARG A 284 4.84 -16.64 -17.40
CA ARG A 284 5.95 -17.38 -16.82
C ARG A 284 7.16 -16.48 -16.64
N THR A 285 7.53 -16.23 -15.39
CA THR A 285 8.73 -15.49 -15.00
C THR A 285 9.67 -16.41 -14.23
N PRO A 286 10.81 -16.85 -14.82
CA PRO A 286 11.76 -17.72 -14.14
C PRO A 286 12.62 -16.93 -13.13
N VAL A 287 11.96 -16.34 -12.13
CA VAL A 287 12.56 -15.50 -11.09
C VAL A 287 13.65 -16.25 -10.32
N GLY A 288 13.46 -17.56 -10.08
CA GLY A 288 14.48 -18.40 -9.45
C GLY A 288 15.84 -18.33 -10.16
N ALA A 289 15.86 -18.32 -11.49
CA ALA A 289 17.11 -18.20 -12.25
C ALA A 289 17.82 -16.85 -12.04
N VAL A 290 17.05 -15.77 -11.87
CA VAL A 290 17.59 -14.42 -11.57
C VAL A 290 18.11 -14.36 -10.14
N ILE A 291 17.37 -14.91 -9.18
CA ILE A 291 17.80 -15.02 -7.78
C ILE A 291 19.09 -15.83 -7.68
N ASP A 292 19.17 -17.00 -8.33
CA ASP A 292 20.37 -17.84 -8.32
C ASP A 292 21.57 -17.14 -8.94
N THR A 293 21.36 -16.40 -10.04
CA THR A 293 22.42 -15.62 -10.67
C THR A 293 22.92 -14.51 -9.74
N TRP A 294 22.01 -13.74 -9.13
CA TRP A 294 22.35 -12.70 -8.15
C TRP A 294 23.08 -13.29 -6.93
N ARG A 295 22.57 -14.38 -6.36
CA ARG A 295 23.11 -15.05 -5.17
C ARG A 295 24.51 -15.60 -5.41
N THR A 296 24.71 -16.31 -6.52
CA THR A 296 26.03 -16.89 -6.89
C THR A 296 27.04 -15.84 -7.35
N GLY A 297 26.57 -14.66 -7.77
CA GLY A 297 27.41 -13.54 -8.19
C GLY A 297 27.58 -12.44 -7.14
N ARG A 298 27.14 -12.63 -5.89
CA ARG A 298 27.02 -11.55 -4.89
C ARG A 298 28.31 -10.75 -4.68
N ASP A 299 29.47 -11.41 -4.72
CA ASP A 299 30.79 -10.77 -4.57
C ASP A 299 31.13 -9.80 -5.71
N ARG A 300 30.55 -10.00 -6.89
CA ARG A 300 30.70 -9.13 -8.08
C ARG A 300 29.64 -8.04 -8.15
N LEU A 301 28.69 -8.03 -7.22
CA LEU A 301 27.54 -7.14 -7.19
C LEU A 301 27.54 -6.31 -5.89
N PRO A 302 28.60 -5.52 -5.62
CA PRO A 302 28.77 -4.86 -4.33
C PRO A 302 27.60 -3.92 -4.04
N GLY A 303 26.89 -4.19 -2.96
CA GLY A 303 25.78 -3.36 -2.49
C GLY A 303 24.45 -3.54 -3.22
N LEU A 304 24.38 -4.32 -4.32
CA LEU A 304 23.11 -4.61 -5.00
C LEU A 304 22.27 -5.59 -4.17
N ARG A 305 21.13 -5.10 -3.68
CA ARG A 305 20.18 -5.93 -2.94
C ARG A 305 19.09 -6.47 -3.85
N MET A 306 18.69 -7.72 -3.59
CA MET A 306 17.48 -8.32 -4.14
C MET A 306 16.32 -8.10 -3.17
N ARG A 307 15.16 -7.71 -3.70
CA ARG A 307 13.91 -7.60 -2.95
C ARG A 307 12.79 -8.27 -3.72
N LEU A 308 11.97 -9.06 -3.04
CA LEU A 308 10.77 -9.64 -3.65
C LEU A 308 9.55 -8.77 -3.34
N ILE A 309 8.69 -8.57 -4.33
CA ILE A 309 7.41 -7.88 -4.18
C ILE A 309 6.29 -8.92 -4.31
N CYS A 310 5.57 -9.15 -3.21
CA CYS A 310 4.44 -10.07 -3.15
C CYS A 310 3.15 -9.28 -2.91
N VAL A 311 2.17 -9.37 -3.81
CA VAL A 311 0.87 -8.73 -3.60
C VAL A 311 -0.03 -9.76 -2.92
N LEU A 312 -0.52 -9.43 -1.73
CA LEU A 312 -1.45 -10.27 -0.97
C LEU A 312 -2.81 -10.26 -1.67
N GLN A 313 -3.39 -11.45 -1.88
CA GLN A 313 -4.66 -11.59 -2.55
C GLN A 313 -5.27 -12.97 -2.35
N HIS A 314 -6.59 -13.06 -2.40
CA HIS A 314 -7.29 -14.34 -2.48
C HIS A 314 -6.85 -15.12 -3.72
N GLY A 315 -6.53 -16.41 -3.54
CA GLY A 315 -5.95 -17.27 -4.58
C GLY A 315 -4.42 -17.14 -4.77
N GLY A 316 -3.78 -16.26 -4.00
CA GLY A 316 -2.32 -16.16 -3.85
C GLY A 316 -1.92 -16.29 -2.38
N VAL A 317 -0.99 -15.44 -1.92
CA VAL A 317 -0.67 -15.35 -0.48
C VAL A 317 -1.80 -14.60 0.23
N ALA A 318 -2.57 -15.28 1.07
CA ALA A 318 -3.79 -14.74 1.65
C ALA A 318 -3.85 -14.79 3.19
N ASP A 319 -3.08 -15.67 3.82
CA ASP A 319 -3.10 -15.83 5.27
C ASP A 319 -1.69 -15.97 5.90
N ALA A 320 -1.66 -16.19 7.22
CA ALA A 320 -0.41 -16.30 7.96
C ALA A 320 0.42 -17.53 7.57
N ALA A 321 -0.23 -18.65 7.19
CA ALA A 321 0.48 -19.85 6.74
C ALA A 321 1.10 -19.63 5.36
N ASP A 322 0.40 -18.93 4.46
CA ASP A 322 0.97 -18.54 3.17
C ASP A 322 2.15 -17.57 3.34
N VAL A 323 2.05 -16.59 4.24
CA VAL A 323 3.16 -15.67 4.56
C VAL A 323 4.37 -16.47 5.08
N ALA A 324 4.17 -17.43 5.99
CA ALA A 324 5.23 -18.32 6.45
C ALA A 324 5.88 -19.08 5.28
N ALA A 325 5.08 -19.73 4.44
CA ALA A 325 5.57 -20.51 3.30
C ALA A 325 6.36 -19.64 2.31
N TYR A 326 5.87 -18.41 2.04
CA TYR A 326 6.55 -17.46 1.18
C TYR A 326 7.90 -17.02 1.77
N LEU A 327 7.94 -16.71 3.07
CA LEU A 327 9.18 -16.30 3.74
C LEU A 327 10.20 -17.44 3.83
N SER A 328 9.76 -18.67 4.09
CA SER A 328 10.63 -19.85 4.06
C SER A 328 11.24 -20.07 2.68
N TRP A 329 10.45 -19.91 1.61
CA TRP A 329 10.96 -19.98 0.24
C TRP A 329 11.96 -18.85 -0.07
N ALA A 330 11.65 -17.61 0.32
CA ALA A 330 12.55 -16.47 0.13
C ALA A 330 13.89 -16.68 0.88
N ALA A 331 13.81 -17.12 2.14
CA ALA A 331 14.96 -17.44 2.97
C ALA A 331 15.81 -18.56 2.35
N ALA A 332 15.20 -19.68 1.94
CA ALA A 332 15.89 -20.79 1.26
C ALA A 332 16.56 -20.34 -0.06
N SER A 333 15.96 -19.37 -0.75
CA SER A 333 16.49 -18.81 -2.00
C SER A 333 17.61 -17.79 -1.81
N GLY A 334 17.98 -17.45 -0.57
CA GLY A 334 19.03 -16.47 -0.30
C GLY A 334 18.55 -15.02 -0.26
N VAL A 335 17.23 -14.76 -0.35
CA VAL A 335 16.67 -13.40 -0.40
C VAL A 335 16.21 -12.96 0.97
N ASP A 336 16.70 -11.79 1.39
CA ASP A 336 16.58 -11.30 2.76
C ASP A 336 15.58 -10.12 2.86
N GLU A 337 15.04 -9.62 1.74
CA GLU A 337 14.05 -8.55 1.69
C GLU A 337 12.76 -8.94 0.97
N VAL A 338 11.61 -8.82 1.64
CA VAL A 338 10.28 -9.03 1.05
C VAL A 338 9.39 -7.81 1.32
N CYS A 339 8.72 -7.32 0.30
CA CYS A 339 7.70 -6.29 0.41
C CYS A 339 6.35 -6.92 0.09
N PHE A 340 5.55 -7.13 1.13
CA PHE A 340 4.15 -7.51 0.97
C PHE A 340 3.34 -6.24 0.66
N LYS A 341 2.64 -6.25 -0.47
CA LYS A 341 1.73 -5.18 -0.88
C LYS A 341 0.29 -5.62 -0.72
N GLU A 342 -0.57 -4.70 -0.34
CA GLU A 342 -2.01 -4.87 -0.49
C GLU A 342 -2.39 -4.66 -1.96
N LEU A 343 -3.49 -5.29 -2.40
CA LEU A 343 -4.13 -4.88 -3.64
C LEU A 343 -4.62 -3.43 -3.51
N TYR A 344 -4.25 -2.62 -4.50
CA TYR A 344 -4.60 -1.21 -4.50
C TYR A 344 -6.06 -1.04 -4.92
N VAL A 345 -6.82 -0.29 -4.12
CA VAL A 345 -8.22 0.05 -4.39
C VAL A 345 -8.33 1.56 -4.44
N SER A 346 -8.52 2.11 -5.63
CA SER A 346 -8.84 3.52 -5.84
C SER A 346 -10.26 3.83 -5.41
N THR A 347 -10.46 5.00 -4.81
CA THR A 347 -11.78 5.49 -4.41
C THR A 347 -12.44 6.27 -5.54
N SER A 348 -13.77 6.27 -5.55
CA SER A 348 -14.56 7.03 -6.53
C SER A 348 -14.49 8.55 -6.37
N THR A 349 -14.00 9.00 -5.22
CA THR A 349 -13.91 10.43 -4.90
C THR A 349 -12.53 11.02 -5.20
N GLU A 350 -11.49 10.18 -5.25
CA GLU A 350 -10.11 10.63 -5.47
C GLU A 350 -9.57 10.30 -6.86
N SER A 351 -10.04 9.20 -7.47
CA SER A 351 -9.40 8.65 -8.67
C SER A 351 -10.30 8.69 -9.89
N LEU A 352 -9.74 9.15 -11.01
CA LEU A 352 -10.40 9.09 -12.32
C LEU A 352 -10.55 7.66 -12.87
N TYR A 353 -9.92 6.67 -12.22
CA TYR A 353 -9.81 5.30 -12.71
C TYR A 353 -10.50 4.27 -11.79
N PHE A 354 -11.32 4.73 -10.85
CA PHE A 354 -11.96 3.87 -9.84
C PHE A 354 -12.89 2.80 -10.42
N ASP A 355 -13.44 3.02 -11.61
CA ASP A 355 -14.41 2.13 -12.26
C ASP A 355 -13.75 1.07 -13.15
N ARG A 356 -12.42 1.10 -13.27
CA ARG A 356 -11.67 0.17 -14.12
C ARG A 356 -11.76 -1.25 -13.57
N ALA A 357 -11.80 -2.22 -14.48
CA ALA A 357 -11.92 -3.64 -14.15
C ALA A 357 -10.84 -4.11 -13.15
N ALA A 358 -9.63 -3.57 -13.24
CA ALA A 358 -8.55 -3.88 -12.31
C ALA A 358 -8.84 -3.42 -10.87
N ASN A 359 -9.52 -2.29 -10.70
CA ASN A 359 -9.92 -1.78 -9.39
C ASN A 359 -11.04 -2.63 -8.77
N ILE A 360 -12.04 -2.99 -9.57
CA ILE A 360 -13.12 -3.89 -9.16
C ILE A 360 -12.55 -5.25 -8.72
N TRP A 361 -11.69 -5.84 -9.55
CA TRP A 361 -11.03 -7.10 -9.24
C TRP A 361 -10.21 -7.01 -7.94
N SER A 362 -9.44 -5.92 -7.79
CA SER A 362 -8.61 -5.67 -6.60
C SER A 362 -9.46 -5.63 -5.33
N ARG A 363 -10.62 -4.95 -5.36
CA ARG A 363 -11.56 -4.88 -4.24
C ARG A 363 -12.13 -6.25 -3.87
N GLU A 364 -12.46 -7.09 -4.85
CA GLU A 364 -13.03 -8.42 -4.62
C GLU A 364 -12.02 -9.45 -4.09
N HIS A 365 -10.72 -9.23 -4.34
CA HIS A 365 -9.65 -10.18 -4.01
C HIS A 365 -8.68 -9.66 -2.95
N GLN A 366 -8.91 -8.46 -2.40
CA GLN A 366 -8.01 -7.80 -1.46
C GLN A 366 -7.82 -8.63 -0.19
N VAL A 367 -6.56 -8.76 0.24
CA VAL A 367 -6.20 -9.31 1.54
C VAL A 367 -5.53 -8.22 2.36
N SER A 368 -6.07 -7.97 3.56
CA SER A 368 -5.56 -6.93 4.46
C SER A 368 -4.10 -7.15 4.86
N LEU A 369 -3.32 -6.07 4.89
CA LEU A 369 -1.95 -6.08 5.43
C LEU A 369 -1.88 -6.49 6.91
N SER A 370 -2.99 -6.50 7.64
CA SER A 370 -3.06 -7.01 9.02
C SER A 370 -2.65 -8.48 9.13
N VAL A 371 -2.73 -9.25 8.04
CA VAL A 371 -2.18 -10.61 7.98
C VAL A 371 -0.67 -10.58 8.24
N VAL A 372 0.06 -9.66 7.59
CA VAL A 372 1.52 -9.53 7.71
C VAL A 372 1.91 -8.90 9.04
N THR A 373 1.20 -7.87 9.51
CA THR A 373 1.55 -7.23 10.78
C THR A 373 1.31 -8.18 11.97
N ARG A 374 0.21 -8.94 11.97
CA ARG A 374 -0.06 -9.95 13.00
C ARG A 374 0.92 -11.11 12.94
N PHE A 375 1.29 -11.53 11.72
CA PHE A 375 2.34 -12.52 11.53
C PHE A 375 3.66 -12.03 12.15
N ALA A 376 4.06 -10.80 11.84
CA ALA A 376 5.28 -10.20 12.38
C ALA A 376 5.27 -10.17 13.92
N GLU A 377 4.19 -9.69 14.53
CA GLU A 377 4.03 -9.67 15.99
C GLU A 377 4.11 -11.07 16.61
N ARG A 378 3.37 -12.04 16.05
CA ARG A 378 3.32 -13.41 16.57
C ARG A 378 4.67 -14.11 16.53
N HIS A 379 5.49 -13.80 15.53
CA HIS A 379 6.78 -14.44 15.31
C HIS A 379 7.97 -13.60 15.81
N GLY A 380 7.72 -12.52 16.56
CA GLY A 380 8.78 -11.70 17.16
C GLY A 380 9.63 -10.94 16.15
N LEU A 381 9.05 -10.55 15.01
CA LEU A 381 9.69 -9.63 14.08
C LEU A 381 9.45 -8.19 14.58
N GLU A 382 10.53 -7.47 14.80
CA GLU A 382 10.50 -6.17 15.47
C GLU A 382 10.29 -5.02 14.46
N PRO A 383 9.43 -4.03 14.75
CA PRO A 383 9.29 -2.84 13.92
C PRO A 383 10.61 -2.04 13.89
N ALA A 384 11.24 -1.97 12.72
CA ALA A 384 12.51 -1.25 12.54
C ALA A 384 12.31 0.19 12.06
N SER A 385 11.27 0.46 11.27
CA SER A 385 10.97 1.80 10.75
C SER A 385 9.53 1.87 10.25
N ARG A 386 9.01 3.09 10.06
CA ARG A 386 7.72 3.35 9.41
C ARG A 386 7.87 4.40 8.32
N LEU A 387 7.11 4.24 7.23
CA LEU A 387 6.92 5.34 6.27
C LEU A 387 5.99 6.41 6.87
N PRO A 388 5.99 7.65 6.34
CA PRO A 388 5.18 8.74 6.89
C PRO A 388 3.70 8.42 7.04
N TRP A 389 3.13 7.66 6.10
CA TRP A 389 1.75 7.21 6.12
C TRP A 389 1.53 5.91 6.90
N GLY A 390 2.47 5.53 7.77
CA GLY A 390 2.31 4.46 8.76
C GLY A 390 2.87 3.09 8.37
N ALA A 391 3.22 2.85 7.09
CA ALA A 391 3.63 1.55 6.58
C ALA A 391 4.83 0.97 7.36
N PRO A 392 4.67 -0.14 8.11
CA PRO A 392 5.74 -0.68 8.92
C PRO A 392 6.72 -1.51 8.10
N VAL A 393 7.98 -1.43 8.51
CA VAL A 393 9.05 -2.32 8.07
C VAL A 393 9.63 -3.00 9.28
N TYR A 394 9.64 -4.33 9.27
CA TYR A 394 10.08 -5.19 10.35
C TYR A 394 11.44 -5.81 10.04
N HIS A 395 12.22 -6.08 11.09
CA HIS A 395 13.44 -6.87 11.06
C HIS A 395 13.29 -8.07 12.00
N GLY A 396 13.86 -9.20 11.61
CA GLY A 396 13.91 -10.38 12.46
C GLY A 396 14.71 -11.50 11.82
N SER A 397 14.54 -12.71 12.34
CA SER A 397 15.11 -13.92 11.76
C SER A 397 13.98 -14.86 11.35
N TRP A 398 14.06 -15.43 10.16
CA TRP A 398 13.17 -16.47 9.67
C TRP A 398 13.99 -17.62 9.12
N ASP A 399 13.71 -18.85 9.55
CA ASP A 399 14.49 -20.05 9.19
C ASP A 399 16.02 -19.86 9.33
N GLY A 400 16.42 -19.19 10.41
CA GLY A 400 17.83 -18.91 10.74
C GLY A 400 18.49 -17.84 9.87
N ARG A 401 17.75 -17.12 9.03
CA ARG A 401 18.27 -16.04 8.17
C ARG A 401 17.70 -14.68 8.57
N PRO A 402 18.51 -13.60 8.60
CA PRO A 402 18.00 -12.25 8.79
C PRO A 402 17.00 -11.89 7.69
N MET A 403 15.83 -11.40 8.08
CA MET A 403 14.77 -10.98 7.17
C MET A 403 14.34 -9.54 7.45
N ARG A 404 14.13 -8.80 6.37
CA ARG A 404 13.48 -7.49 6.38
C ARG A 404 12.17 -7.58 5.60
N ILE A 405 11.05 -7.43 6.29
CA ILE A 405 9.73 -7.49 5.67
C ILE A 405 9.02 -6.13 5.75
N ALA A 406 8.37 -5.69 4.69
CA ALA A 406 7.52 -4.51 4.70
C ALA A 406 6.05 -4.90 4.47
N ALA A 407 5.14 -4.34 5.24
CA ALA A 407 3.72 -4.34 4.96
C ALA A 407 3.36 -2.98 4.36
N TYR A 408 3.09 -2.94 3.06
CA TYR A 408 3.06 -1.71 2.29
C TYR A 408 1.77 -1.55 1.51
N THR A 409 1.13 -0.40 1.67
CA THR A 409 0.11 0.09 0.74
C THR A 409 0.38 1.57 0.49
N GLU A 410 -0.20 2.08 -0.58
CA GLU A 410 -0.04 3.48 -0.98
C GLU A 410 -0.99 4.34 -0.14
N PRO A 411 -0.58 5.55 0.30
CA PRO A 411 -1.51 6.48 0.91
C PRO A 411 -2.52 6.94 -0.13
N SER A 412 -3.71 7.34 0.30
CA SER A 412 -4.69 7.96 -0.60
C SER A 412 -4.27 9.37 -1.01
N LEU A 413 -4.84 9.90 -2.09
CA LEU A 413 -4.49 11.23 -2.60
C LEU A 413 -4.80 12.34 -1.59
N LEU A 414 -5.95 12.26 -0.94
CA LEU A 414 -6.33 13.20 0.10
C LEU A 414 -5.40 13.10 1.32
N TRP A 415 -4.86 11.91 1.62
CA TRP A 415 -3.84 11.79 2.67
C TRP A 415 -2.58 12.55 2.26
N GLU A 416 -2.10 12.35 1.04
CA GLU A 416 -0.91 13.04 0.50
C GLU A 416 -1.08 14.57 0.54
N ARG A 417 -2.24 15.06 0.08
CA ARG A 417 -2.56 16.49 0.06
C ARG A 417 -2.77 17.08 1.45
N THR A 418 -3.39 16.35 2.37
CA THR A 418 -3.56 16.82 3.76
C THR A 418 -2.21 16.97 4.48
N ASN A 419 -1.25 16.10 4.16
CA ASN A 419 0.06 16.08 4.82
C ASN A 419 1.16 16.84 4.05
N GLY A 420 0.85 17.38 2.86
CA GLY A 420 1.84 18.07 2.02
C GLY A 420 2.97 17.14 1.54
N ILE A 421 2.73 15.82 1.46
CA ILE A 421 3.72 14.81 1.10
C ILE A 421 3.21 14.01 -0.09
N ALA A 422 3.95 14.04 -1.20
CA ALA A 422 3.76 13.11 -2.29
C ALA A 422 4.68 11.89 -2.09
N ARG A 423 4.14 10.68 -2.23
CA ARG A 423 4.95 9.45 -2.23
C ARG A 423 5.99 9.47 -3.34
N SER A 424 5.59 9.91 -4.53
CA SER A 424 6.48 10.02 -5.68
C SER A 424 6.03 11.08 -6.64
N TRP A 425 6.98 11.76 -7.27
CA TRP A 425 6.74 12.43 -8.54
C TRP A 425 6.99 11.44 -9.68
N ASN A 426 6.03 11.30 -10.57
CA ASN A 426 6.00 10.25 -11.59
C ASN A 426 6.28 10.86 -12.95
N VAL A 427 7.51 10.69 -13.43
CA VAL A 427 7.97 11.11 -14.75
C VAL A 427 7.57 10.06 -15.75
N MET A 428 6.66 10.43 -16.64
CA MET A 428 6.03 9.52 -17.56
C MET A 428 6.80 9.39 -18.88
N ALA A 429 6.38 8.46 -19.74
CA ALA A 429 7.09 8.19 -21.01
C ALA A 429 7.02 9.36 -22.01
N ASP A 430 6.03 10.24 -21.88
CA ASP A 430 5.89 11.47 -22.67
C ASP A 430 6.68 12.67 -22.10
N GLY A 431 7.37 12.49 -20.97
CA GLY A 431 8.18 13.50 -20.30
C GLY A 431 7.41 14.40 -19.32
N ARG A 432 6.10 14.24 -19.21
CA ARG A 432 5.27 14.93 -18.20
C ARG A 432 5.52 14.33 -16.82
N CYS A 433 5.31 15.12 -15.78
CA CYS A 433 5.50 14.68 -14.40
C CYS A 433 4.23 14.90 -13.60
N TYR A 434 3.81 13.90 -12.82
CA TYR A 434 2.61 13.98 -11.98
C TYR A 434 2.92 13.65 -10.53
N ALA A 435 2.34 14.39 -9.59
CA ALA A 435 2.39 14.03 -8.17
C ALA A 435 1.54 12.77 -7.87
N SER A 436 0.52 12.49 -8.68
CA SER A 436 -0.32 11.30 -8.57
C SER A 436 -0.59 10.68 -9.93
N LEU A 437 -0.71 9.36 -9.97
CA LEU A 437 -1.12 8.63 -11.17
C LEU A 437 -2.65 8.45 -11.28
N GLU A 438 -3.41 9.07 -10.40
CA GLU A 438 -4.87 8.90 -10.30
C GLU A 438 -5.66 10.16 -10.66
N ASP A 439 -5.01 11.33 -10.63
CA ASP A 439 -5.62 12.61 -10.97
C ASP A 439 -4.72 13.38 -11.96
N ARG A 440 -5.28 13.72 -13.11
CA ARG A 440 -4.59 14.51 -14.16
C ARG A 440 -4.29 15.94 -13.71
N ALA A 441 -5.06 16.49 -12.78
CA ALA A 441 -4.77 17.81 -12.20
C ALA A 441 -3.50 17.82 -11.33
N SER A 442 -2.92 16.65 -11.05
CA SER A 442 -1.68 16.51 -10.31
C SER A 442 -0.41 16.72 -11.13
N GLU A 443 -0.54 17.13 -12.40
CA GLU A 443 0.62 17.47 -13.22
C GLU A 443 1.45 18.57 -12.54
N ILE A 444 2.74 18.28 -12.39
CA ILE A 444 3.73 19.24 -11.95
C ILE A 444 4.20 19.97 -13.20
N VAL A 445 3.82 21.22 -13.35
CA VAL A 445 4.20 22.06 -14.48
C VAL A 445 5.61 22.62 -14.25
N ALA A 446 6.42 22.73 -15.32
CA ALA A 446 7.73 23.38 -15.28
C ALA A 446 7.59 24.88 -14.97
N GLU A 447 8.46 25.44 -14.12
CA GLU A 447 8.44 26.89 -13.85
C GLU A 447 8.55 27.68 -15.17
N GLY A 448 7.62 28.63 -15.37
CA GLY A 448 7.58 29.49 -16.56
C GLY A 448 6.74 28.97 -17.73
N ALA A 449 6.14 27.78 -17.65
CA ALA A 449 5.10 27.38 -18.59
C ALA A 449 3.73 27.94 -18.14
N ALA A 450 3.02 28.61 -19.05
CA ALA A 450 1.65 29.06 -18.78
C ALA A 450 0.75 27.84 -18.54
N ALA A 451 -0.06 27.93 -17.48
CA ALA A 451 -1.03 26.91 -17.07
C ALA A 451 -2.16 26.73 -18.10
#